data_AF-A0A5D0MN54-F1
#
_entry.id   AF-A0A5D0MN54-F1
#
_cell.length_a   1.000
_cell.length_b   1.000
_cell.length_c   1.000
_cell.angle_alpha   90.00
_cell.angle_beta   90.00
_cell.angle_gamma   90.00
#
_symmetry.space_group_name_H-M   'P 1'
#
loop_
_entity.id
_entity.type
_entity.pdbx_description
1 polymer ?
#
loop_
_entity_poly.entity_id
_entity_poly.type
_entity_poly.pdbx_seq_one_letter_code
_entity_poly.pdbx_strand_id
1 'polypeptide(L)'
;MSFEKFSAEIGKLLLDENDRNQTQKKVKNYLNNISGKIIGNRTVDSFFGKLQKKAASDYEIIKKHYDSKESKNEKIRRIQEIFFPENLLDYEKTAEDIRKKRRVRITGKSENQVKNPYKEILITANALLTMPEDGSNLPEDFIKKIDFTEKQKYWYDHPVPIDAPDSENEIIYGLTKLNESLSVETDEKVTVVLSVSCTHDSLNTIAKDYLREIFKNYKLGRIKVYAFTEEDVGKMLNLIFSGNNEKYNKIKKTIGVQGKYGRHYSFLKAVAAFWKYYVDSNIKATFKIDLDQVFDQKTLKKYTGKYAFENFKDDFWGASGTDSNGEEVRLGMIAGSLVNDYDIDKSLFIPDVKKPDSSEMAYDKFIFNSQKPQYISTIAEMSTRYKRGDNPIIRYHVTGGTSGILVEDLISYKPFTPGFIGRAEDQAFILSVIDKKVNGKYLRYYHSDSLVMRHDKHSLVKRTIEKSETSKMVGDYERILLFSYYADKILNKYDYIKEELFPFTACFISKIPYIIIYFRALLKAYALAGENEVDAEEFLLNLSDRLNNVIEHMDNDYYYEQYFKEKQAWEDFYNHFDGYKSFPKSFISSLSVIS
;
A
#
# COMPACT_ATOMS: atom_id res chain seq x y z
N MET A 1 11.36 37.17 6.25
CA MET A 1 10.45 36.86 7.37
C MET A 1 11.04 35.67 8.15
N SER A 2 10.80 35.52 9.46
CA SER A 2 11.23 34.32 10.20
C SER A 2 10.19 33.20 10.08
N PHE A 3 10.55 31.95 10.39
CA PHE A 3 9.61 30.83 10.38
C PHE A 3 8.43 31.08 11.34
N GLU A 4 8.66 31.67 12.51
CA GLU A 4 7.59 32.00 13.47
C GLU A 4 6.61 33.01 12.87
N LYS A 5 7.12 34.06 12.22
CA LYS A 5 6.30 35.07 11.55
C LYS A 5 5.51 34.47 10.39
N PHE A 6 6.14 33.59 9.60
CA PHE A 6 5.50 32.86 8.51
C PHE A 6 4.38 31.94 9.01
N SER A 7 4.64 31.16 10.06
CA SER A 7 3.67 30.28 10.68
C SER A 7 2.47 31.04 11.22
N ALA A 8 2.69 32.20 11.84
CA ALA A 8 1.61 33.07 12.30
C ALA A 8 0.77 33.61 11.13
N GLU A 9 1.42 33.98 10.02
CA GLU A 9 0.74 34.46 8.82
C GLU A 9 -0.09 33.36 8.14
N ILE A 10 0.47 32.16 7.93
CA ILE A 10 -0.29 31.01 7.40
C ILE A 10 -1.49 30.68 8.29
N GLY A 11 -1.29 30.66 9.62
CA GLY A 11 -2.37 30.41 10.56
C GLY A 11 -3.52 31.41 10.40
N LYS A 12 -3.22 32.71 10.28
CA LYS A 12 -4.24 33.74 10.04
C LYS A 12 -4.94 33.57 8.70
N LEU A 13 -4.17 33.29 7.64
CA LEU A 13 -4.69 33.16 6.28
C LEU A 13 -5.66 31.98 6.13
N LEU A 14 -5.34 30.83 6.72
CA LEU A 14 -6.10 29.59 6.54
C LEU A 14 -7.23 29.39 7.55
N LEU A 15 -7.24 30.13 8.67
CA LEU A 15 -8.23 29.96 9.74
C LEU A 15 -9.25 31.12 9.86
N ASP A 16 -9.11 32.18 9.04
CA ASP A 16 -9.94 33.40 8.92
C ASP A 16 -9.93 34.39 10.12
N GLU A 17 -10.04 35.70 9.82
CA GLU A 17 -9.87 36.84 10.76
C GLU A 17 -11.15 37.31 11.47
N ASN A 18 -12.32 36.74 11.15
CA ASN A 18 -13.52 37.08 11.91
C ASN A 18 -13.46 36.39 13.27
N ASP A 19 -13.21 37.19 14.31
CA ASP A 19 -13.18 36.94 15.77
C ASP A 19 -14.37 36.12 16.37
N ARG A 20 -15.20 35.50 15.52
CA ARG A 20 -16.36 34.68 15.85
C ARG A 20 -16.05 33.19 15.99
N ASN A 21 -14.81 32.75 15.79
CA ASN A 21 -14.50 31.35 16.00
C ASN A 21 -14.15 31.07 17.46
N GLN A 22 -15.18 30.86 18.29
CA GLN A 22 -15.01 30.35 19.65
C GLN A 22 -14.15 29.09 19.66
N THR A 23 -14.09 28.30 18.58
CA THR A 23 -13.22 27.13 18.43
C THR A 23 -11.73 27.48 18.29
N GLN A 24 -11.31 28.60 17.66
CA GLN A 24 -9.89 29.02 17.67
C GLN A 24 -9.46 29.51 19.04
N LYS A 25 -10.30 30.32 19.70
CA LYS A 25 -10.08 30.69 21.10
C LYS A 25 -10.11 29.44 21.97
N LYS A 26 -10.96 28.44 21.69
CA LYS A 26 -10.99 27.16 22.41
C LYS A 26 -9.79 26.29 22.08
N VAL A 27 -9.25 26.20 20.87
CA VAL A 27 -8.03 25.40 20.57
C VAL A 27 -6.79 26.09 21.09
N LYS A 28 -6.71 27.42 20.97
CA LYS A 28 -5.63 28.23 21.56
C LYS A 28 -5.73 28.27 23.09
N ASN A 29 -6.93 28.38 23.66
CA ASN A 29 -7.19 28.20 25.09
C ASN A 29 -7.19 26.73 25.50
N TYR A 30 -7.34 25.76 24.59
CA TYR A 30 -7.21 24.33 24.83
C TYR A 30 -5.72 24.17 24.96
N LEU A 31 -4.90 24.32 23.93
CA LEU A 31 -3.43 24.38 23.99
C LEU A 31 -2.88 25.23 25.17
N ASN A 32 -3.50 26.37 25.54
CA ASN A 32 -3.13 27.19 26.70
C ASN A 32 -3.78 26.81 28.06
N ASN A 33 -4.90 26.05 28.17
CA ASN A 33 -5.53 25.56 29.43
C ASN A 33 -5.27 24.06 29.66
N ILE A 34 -5.06 23.32 28.58
CA ILE A 34 -4.14 22.19 28.48
C ILE A 34 -2.83 22.54 29.14
N SER A 35 -2.41 23.81 29.19
CA SER A 35 -1.36 24.24 30.11
C SER A 35 -1.49 23.76 31.55
N GLY A 36 -2.68 23.34 31.97
CA GLY A 36 -2.92 22.64 33.23
C GLY A 36 -3.48 21.20 33.12
N LYS A 37 -3.77 20.63 31.94
CA LYS A 37 -4.27 19.23 31.81
C LYS A 37 -3.70 18.37 30.68
N ILE A 38 -3.21 18.91 29.57
CA ILE A 38 -2.51 18.14 28.50
C ILE A 38 -1.03 18.59 28.33
N ILE A 39 -0.64 19.76 28.87
CA ILE A 39 0.65 20.01 29.51
C ILE A 39 0.62 19.10 30.73
N GLY A 40 1.20 17.95 30.49
CA GLY A 40 1.01 16.74 31.25
C GLY A 40 1.41 15.54 30.40
N ASN A 41 1.02 15.53 29.12
CA ASN A 41 1.52 14.57 28.15
C ASN A 41 2.75 15.13 27.43
N ARG A 42 3.91 14.96 28.08
CA ARG A 42 5.23 15.38 27.59
C ARG A 42 5.51 14.95 26.13
N THR A 43 4.85 13.90 25.63
CA THR A 43 5.09 13.34 24.31
C THR A 43 4.63 14.25 23.17
N VAL A 44 3.43 14.85 23.25
CA VAL A 44 2.88 15.70 22.18
C VAL A 44 3.65 17.02 22.08
N ASP A 45 3.91 17.68 23.21
CA ASP A 45 4.68 18.93 23.24
C ASP A 45 6.11 18.73 22.74
N SER A 46 6.76 17.65 23.17
CA SER A 46 8.10 17.28 22.70
C SER A 46 8.10 17.01 21.19
N PHE A 47 7.08 16.32 20.68
CA PHE A 47 6.93 16.03 19.26
C PHE A 47 6.83 17.32 18.43
N PHE A 48 5.92 18.23 18.78
CA PHE A 48 5.77 19.48 18.03
C PHE A 48 6.99 20.39 18.17
N GLY A 49 7.66 20.41 19.33
CA GLY A 49 8.92 21.13 19.49
C GLY A 49 10.03 20.57 18.59
N LYS A 50 10.14 19.24 18.45
CA LYS A 50 11.07 18.59 17.51
C LYS A 50 10.70 18.89 16.06
N LEU A 51 9.43 18.75 15.72
CA LEU A 51 8.91 18.98 14.38
C LEU A 51 9.07 20.44 13.94
N GLN A 52 8.85 21.40 14.84
CA GLN A 52 9.04 22.82 14.58
C GLN A 52 10.49 23.13 14.19
N LYS A 53 11.46 22.57 14.92
CA LYS A 53 12.90 22.73 14.60
C LYS A 53 13.23 22.17 13.22
N LYS A 54 12.67 21.01 12.87
CA LYS A 54 12.85 20.40 11.54
C LYS A 54 12.16 21.22 10.44
N ALA A 55 10.94 21.70 10.68
CA ALA A 55 10.19 22.54 9.76
C ALA A 55 10.87 23.90 9.50
N ALA A 56 11.64 24.43 10.46
CA ALA A 56 12.46 25.62 10.23
C ALA A 56 13.54 25.37 9.17
N SER A 57 14.14 24.18 9.11
CA SER A 57 15.07 23.82 8.04
C SER A 57 14.37 23.72 6.68
N ASP A 58 13.18 23.13 6.62
CA ASP A 58 12.37 23.09 5.39
C ASP A 58 11.96 24.50 4.93
N TYR A 59 11.67 25.41 5.87
CA TYR A 59 11.32 26.79 5.57
C TYR A 59 12.45 27.52 4.84
N GLU A 60 13.71 27.24 5.17
CA GLU A 60 14.86 27.85 4.50
C GLU A 60 14.89 27.56 2.99
N ILE A 61 14.31 26.43 2.56
CA ILE A 61 14.18 26.05 1.15
C ILE A 61 13.16 26.96 0.44
N ILE A 62 12.06 27.30 1.11
CA ILE A 62 10.91 27.97 0.50
C ILE A 62 10.81 29.47 0.80
N LYS A 63 11.55 30.00 1.78
CA LYS A 63 11.42 31.40 2.23
C LYS A 63 11.62 32.44 1.14
N LYS A 64 12.39 32.11 0.09
CA LYS A 64 12.64 32.98 -1.07
C LYS A 64 11.43 33.10 -2.01
N HIS A 65 10.48 32.17 -1.89
CA HIS A 65 9.29 32.10 -2.73
C HIS A 65 8.06 32.75 -2.07
N TYR A 66 8.19 33.30 -0.87
CA TYR A 66 7.05 33.89 -0.14
C TYR A 66 7.26 35.39 0.07
N ASP A 67 6.38 36.23 -0.49
CA ASP A 67 6.36 37.68 -0.28
C ASP A 67 5.16 38.12 0.58
N SER A 68 5.47 38.72 1.73
CA SER A 68 4.49 39.29 2.66
C SER A 68 3.64 40.44 2.09
N LYS A 69 4.01 41.03 0.94
CA LYS A 69 3.30 42.17 0.32
C LYS A 69 2.17 41.77 -0.63
N GLU A 70 2.02 40.49 -0.92
CA GLU A 70 0.98 39.98 -1.81
C GLU A 70 -0.45 40.15 -1.25
N SER A 71 -1.46 40.16 -2.13
CA SER A 71 -2.88 40.14 -1.71
C SER A 71 -3.23 38.81 -1.02
N LYS A 72 -4.34 38.74 -0.25
CA LYS A 72 -4.80 37.50 0.41
C LYS A 72 -4.93 36.33 -0.59
N ASN A 73 -5.52 36.58 -1.76
CA ASN A 73 -5.72 35.55 -2.78
C ASN A 73 -4.39 35.08 -3.39
N GLU A 74 -3.47 35.99 -3.64
CA GLU A 74 -2.15 35.65 -4.18
C GLU A 74 -1.32 34.85 -3.17
N LYS A 75 -1.40 35.19 -1.87
CA LYS A 75 -0.77 34.41 -0.80
C LYS A 75 -1.34 32.99 -0.71
N ILE A 76 -2.65 32.82 -0.81
CA ILE A 76 -3.29 31.49 -0.79
C ILE A 76 -2.82 30.66 -1.99
N ARG A 77 -2.81 31.27 -3.19
CA ARG A 77 -2.27 30.62 -4.39
C ARG A 77 -0.80 30.24 -4.21
N ARG A 78 0.03 31.13 -3.67
CA ARG A 78 1.45 30.87 -3.42
C ARG A 78 1.66 29.71 -2.43
N ILE A 79 0.84 29.64 -1.38
CA ILE A 79 0.84 28.51 -0.44
C ILE A 79 0.55 27.21 -1.19
N GLN A 80 -0.47 27.17 -2.05
CA GLN A 80 -0.76 25.98 -2.85
C GLN A 80 0.39 25.61 -3.78
N GLU A 81 0.99 26.57 -4.49
CA GLU A 81 2.13 26.34 -5.38
C GLU A 81 3.36 25.77 -4.65
N ILE A 82 3.57 26.17 -3.39
CA ILE A 82 4.72 25.72 -2.58
C ILE A 82 4.45 24.37 -1.91
N PHE A 83 3.32 24.23 -1.21
CA PHE A 83 3.04 23.06 -0.38
C PHE A 83 2.49 21.88 -1.17
N PHE A 84 1.62 22.15 -2.14
CA PHE A 84 0.91 21.11 -2.87
C PHE A 84 0.44 21.58 -4.25
N PRO A 85 1.39 21.79 -5.21
CA PRO A 85 1.06 22.27 -6.55
C PRO A 85 0.09 21.36 -7.30
N GLU A 86 -0.02 20.09 -6.90
CA GLU A 86 -0.99 19.12 -7.43
C GLU A 86 -2.46 19.60 -7.26
N ASN A 87 -2.74 20.51 -6.33
CA ASN A 87 -4.06 21.15 -6.20
C ASN A 87 -4.43 22.04 -7.39
N LEU A 88 -3.45 22.52 -8.15
CA LEU A 88 -3.64 23.44 -9.28
C LEU A 88 -3.77 22.71 -10.63
N LEU A 89 -3.67 21.38 -10.63
CA LEU A 89 -3.74 20.58 -11.85
C LEU A 89 -5.13 20.64 -12.48
N ASP A 90 -5.15 20.69 -13.81
CA ASP A 90 -6.35 20.46 -14.59
C ASP A 90 -6.61 18.95 -14.71
N TYR A 91 -7.83 18.48 -14.43
CA TYR A 91 -8.09 17.04 -14.34
C TYR A 91 -7.91 16.34 -15.69
N GLU A 92 -8.56 16.87 -16.72
CA GLU A 92 -8.66 16.24 -18.03
C GLU A 92 -7.35 16.36 -18.82
N LYS A 93 -6.74 17.55 -18.86
CA LYS A 93 -5.46 17.79 -19.54
C LYS A 93 -4.34 16.98 -18.90
N THR A 94 -4.24 16.99 -17.57
CA THR A 94 -3.20 16.23 -16.86
C THR A 94 -3.35 14.74 -17.10
N ALA A 95 -4.59 14.22 -17.11
CA ALA A 95 -4.84 12.81 -17.40
C ALA A 95 -4.45 12.43 -18.83
N GLU A 96 -4.68 13.29 -19.81
CA GLU A 96 -4.24 13.08 -21.20
C GLU A 96 -2.71 13.07 -21.31
N ASP A 97 -2.03 14.03 -20.68
CA ASP A 97 -0.57 14.12 -20.69
C ASP A 97 0.08 12.91 -20.03
N ILE A 98 -0.48 12.42 -18.91
CA ILE A 98 -0.05 11.16 -18.27
C ILE A 98 -0.18 9.98 -19.24
N ARG A 99 -1.33 9.85 -19.91
CA ARG A 99 -1.54 8.74 -20.86
C ARG A 99 -0.51 8.79 -21.98
N LYS A 100 -0.21 9.97 -22.53
CA LYS A 100 0.80 10.16 -23.58
C LYS A 100 2.19 9.76 -23.09
N LYS A 101 2.61 10.30 -21.92
CA LYS A 101 3.91 9.99 -21.30
C LYS A 101 4.09 8.49 -21.04
N ARG A 102 3.01 7.78 -20.70
CA ARG A 102 3.12 6.38 -20.27
C ARG A 102 2.89 5.36 -21.37
N ARG A 103 2.65 5.76 -22.62
CA ARG A 103 2.51 4.82 -23.74
C ARG A 103 3.82 4.07 -23.98
N VAL A 104 3.69 2.78 -24.24
CA VAL A 104 4.82 1.90 -24.58
C VAL A 104 4.61 1.32 -25.96
N ARG A 105 5.54 1.60 -26.88
CA ARG A 105 5.56 0.95 -28.19
C ARG A 105 6.13 -0.46 -28.03
N ILE A 106 5.32 -1.48 -28.26
CA ILE A 106 5.77 -2.88 -28.14
C ILE A 106 6.80 -3.22 -29.23
N THR A 107 7.94 -3.76 -28.82
CA THR A 107 9.06 -4.17 -29.70
C THR A 107 9.23 -5.68 -29.75
N GLY A 108 8.73 -6.42 -28.77
CA GLY A 108 8.78 -7.89 -28.75
C GLY A 108 7.77 -8.49 -27.79
N LYS A 109 7.18 -9.64 -28.17
CA LYS A 109 6.26 -10.39 -27.31
C LYS A 109 7.03 -11.18 -26.24
N SER A 110 6.31 -11.58 -25.18
CA SER A 110 6.88 -12.46 -24.16
C SER A 110 7.11 -13.88 -24.69
N GLU A 111 8.31 -14.43 -24.49
CA GLU A 111 8.59 -15.85 -24.78
C GLU A 111 8.01 -16.79 -23.71
N ASN A 112 7.78 -16.28 -22.49
CA ASN A 112 7.31 -17.04 -21.33
C ASN A 112 5.88 -16.65 -20.91
N GLN A 113 5.02 -16.43 -21.90
CA GLN A 113 3.62 -16.07 -21.68
C GLN A 113 2.87 -17.11 -20.83
N VAL A 114 1.96 -16.62 -19.98
CA VAL A 114 0.99 -17.45 -19.28
C VAL A 114 -0.06 -17.96 -20.27
N LYS A 115 -0.18 -19.28 -20.40
CA LYS A 115 -1.11 -19.98 -21.28
C LYS A 115 -2.30 -20.55 -20.50
N ASN A 116 -2.01 -21.15 -19.34
CA ASN A 116 -3.03 -21.68 -18.42
C ASN A 116 -2.90 -20.97 -17.06
N PRO A 117 -3.64 -19.86 -16.85
CA PRO A 117 -3.54 -19.08 -15.62
C PRO A 117 -3.97 -19.86 -14.37
N TYR A 118 -4.77 -20.91 -14.50
CA TYR A 118 -5.26 -21.69 -13.35
C TYR A 118 -4.17 -22.62 -12.75
N LYS A 119 -3.14 -22.95 -13.55
CA LYS A 119 -2.00 -23.80 -13.15
C LYS A 119 -0.67 -23.06 -13.12
N GLU A 120 -0.55 -21.96 -13.85
CA GLU A 120 0.71 -21.23 -14.00
C GLU A 120 0.79 -19.96 -13.13
N ILE A 121 -0.29 -19.58 -12.45
CA ILE A 121 -0.31 -18.43 -11.54
C ILE A 121 -0.56 -18.89 -10.12
N LEU A 122 0.28 -18.41 -9.21
CA LEU A 122 0.04 -18.49 -7.77
C LEU A 122 -0.80 -17.28 -7.33
N ILE A 123 -2.01 -17.52 -6.84
CA ILE A 123 -2.81 -16.46 -6.23
C ILE A 123 -2.33 -16.26 -4.80
N THR A 124 -2.19 -15.01 -4.38
CA THR A 124 -1.67 -14.66 -3.06
C THR A 124 -2.56 -13.61 -2.39
N ALA A 125 -2.75 -13.70 -1.08
CA ALA A 125 -3.54 -12.74 -0.31
C ALA A 125 -3.03 -12.61 1.13
N ASN A 126 -3.36 -11.50 1.79
CA ASN A 126 -3.10 -11.33 3.21
C ASN A 126 -4.31 -11.82 4.02
N ALA A 127 -4.05 -12.63 5.05
CA ALA A 127 -4.98 -12.89 6.14
C ALA A 127 -4.50 -12.13 7.37
N LEU A 128 -5.20 -11.05 7.72
CA LEU A 128 -4.84 -10.13 8.79
C LEU A 128 -5.75 -10.39 9.98
N LEU A 129 -5.18 -10.79 11.12
CA LEU A 129 -5.94 -11.16 12.32
C LEU A 129 -5.67 -10.17 13.46
N THR A 130 -6.70 -9.89 14.26
CA THR A 130 -6.58 -9.08 15.47
C THR A 130 -7.30 -9.70 16.66
N MET A 131 -7.07 -9.11 17.83
CA MET A 131 -7.69 -9.52 19.08
C MET A 131 -9.21 -9.55 18.95
N PRO A 132 -9.88 -10.50 19.62
CA PRO A 132 -11.33 -10.54 19.63
C PRO A 132 -11.91 -9.31 20.33
N GLU A 133 -13.12 -8.89 19.94
CA GLU A 133 -13.85 -7.87 20.70
C GLU A 133 -14.46 -8.46 21.98
N ASP A 134 -14.89 -9.73 21.91
CA ASP A 134 -15.43 -10.51 23.01
C ASP A 134 -14.84 -11.92 23.02
N GLY A 135 -13.87 -12.14 23.91
CA GLY A 135 -13.19 -13.42 24.05
C GLY A 135 -14.11 -14.60 24.44
N SER A 136 -15.33 -14.34 24.92
CA SER A 136 -16.29 -15.41 25.30
C SER A 136 -16.83 -16.19 24.10
N ASN A 137 -16.72 -15.64 22.89
CA ASN A 137 -17.14 -16.28 21.65
C ASN A 137 -16.12 -17.26 21.07
N LEU A 138 -14.95 -17.41 21.71
CA LEU A 138 -13.88 -18.28 21.25
C LEU A 138 -13.88 -19.64 21.95
N PRO A 139 -13.42 -20.71 21.29
CA PRO A 139 -13.16 -21.98 21.96
C PRO A 139 -12.19 -21.81 23.15
N GLU A 140 -12.43 -22.52 24.26
CA GLU A 140 -11.59 -22.44 25.47
C GLU A 140 -10.09 -22.63 25.19
N ASP A 141 -9.75 -23.53 24.26
CA ASP A 141 -8.37 -23.83 23.89
C ASP A 141 -7.67 -22.66 23.20
N PHE A 142 -8.42 -21.76 22.55
CA PHE A 142 -7.87 -20.51 22.01
C PHE A 142 -7.73 -19.47 23.12
N ILE A 143 -8.74 -19.32 23.98
CA ILE A 143 -8.71 -18.37 25.12
C ILE A 143 -7.46 -18.60 25.98
N LYS A 144 -7.11 -19.86 26.28
CA LYS A 144 -5.94 -20.22 27.10
C LYS A 144 -4.59 -19.84 26.49
N LYS A 145 -4.52 -19.56 25.18
CA LYS A 145 -3.27 -19.25 24.45
C LYS A 145 -3.13 -17.76 24.12
N ILE A 146 -4.21 -16.99 24.26
CA ILE A 146 -4.23 -15.55 23.96
C ILE A 146 -3.88 -14.77 25.23
N ASP A 147 -2.94 -13.83 25.13
CA ASP A 147 -2.69 -12.85 26.17
C ASP A 147 -3.52 -11.60 25.88
N PHE A 148 -4.69 -11.49 26.52
CA PHE A 148 -5.60 -10.35 26.36
C PHE A 148 -5.05 -9.03 26.92
N THR A 149 -3.93 -9.06 27.64
CA THR A 149 -3.25 -7.86 28.15
C THR A 149 -2.13 -7.38 27.24
N GLU A 150 -1.82 -8.15 26.19
CA GLU A 150 -0.79 -7.82 25.23
C GLU A 150 -1.12 -6.51 24.48
N LYS A 151 -0.10 -5.68 24.27
CA LYS A 151 -0.23 -4.47 23.44
C LYS A 151 -0.11 -4.80 21.96
N GLN A 152 -0.95 -4.16 21.14
CA GLN A 152 -0.86 -4.21 19.69
C GLN A 152 0.53 -3.75 19.19
N LYS A 153 1.12 -4.52 18.28
CA LYS A 153 2.44 -4.24 17.68
C LYS A 153 2.37 -3.72 16.25
N TYR A 154 1.33 -4.11 15.52
CA TYR A 154 1.18 -3.77 14.11
C TYR A 154 -0.19 -3.18 13.83
N TRP A 155 -0.25 -2.21 12.93
CA TRP A 155 -1.47 -1.53 12.50
C TRP A 155 -1.75 -1.91 11.06
N TYR A 156 -2.82 -2.68 10.87
CA TYR A 156 -3.29 -3.09 9.57
C TYR A 156 -4.59 -2.34 9.21
N ASP A 157 -4.83 -2.19 7.92
CA ASP A 157 -6.13 -1.82 7.38
C ASP A 157 -7.07 -3.03 7.54
N HIS A 158 -8.15 -2.82 8.31
CA HIS A 158 -9.21 -3.78 8.62
C HIS A 158 -8.76 -5.22 8.99
N PRO A 159 -7.93 -5.41 10.04
CA PRO A 159 -7.66 -6.76 10.50
C PRO A 159 -8.95 -7.40 11.04
N VAL A 160 -9.12 -8.70 10.79
CA VAL A 160 -10.31 -9.47 11.20
C VAL A 160 -10.17 -9.89 12.67
N PRO A 161 -11.07 -9.44 13.57
CA PRO A 161 -11.16 -9.99 14.92
C PRO A 161 -11.43 -11.50 14.83
N ILE A 162 -10.72 -12.30 15.63
CA ILE A 162 -10.86 -13.76 15.56
C ILE A 162 -12.21 -14.30 16.07
N ASP A 163 -13.03 -13.44 16.69
CA ASP A 163 -14.42 -13.70 17.09
C ASP A 163 -15.44 -13.10 16.11
N ALA A 164 -15.00 -12.51 14.99
CA ALA A 164 -15.88 -11.91 14.02
C ALA A 164 -16.84 -12.96 13.42
N PRO A 165 -18.14 -12.65 13.31
CA PRO A 165 -19.08 -13.55 12.67
C PRO A 165 -18.72 -13.72 11.19
N ASP A 166 -19.08 -14.87 10.60
CA ASP A 166 -18.75 -15.20 9.20
C ASP A 166 -19.15 -14.11 8.20
N SER A 167 -20.27 -13.42 8.43
CA SER A 167 -20.77 -12.33 7.58
C SER A 167 -19.88 -11.08 7.58
N GLU A 168 -19.05 -10.90 8.60
CA GLU A 168 -18.10 -9.78 8.76
C GLU A 168 -16.64 -10.24 8.56
N ASN A 169 -16.43 -11.53 8.25
CA ASN A 169 -15.10 -12.11 8.08
C ASN A 169 -14.64 -12.01 6.62
N GLU A 170 -13.81 -10.99 6.34
CA GLU A 170 -13.27 -10.73 5.01
C GLU A 170 -12.53 -11.95 4.42
N ILE A 171 -11.86 -12.75 5.26
CA ILE A 171 -11.09 -13.92 4.79
C ILE A 171 -12.03 -14.98 4.21
N ILE A 172 -13.13 -15.27 4.91
CA ILE A 172 -14.17 -16.19 4.44
C ILE A 172 -14.80 -15.64 3.16
N TYR A 173 -15.14 -14.35 3.16
CA TYR A 173 -15.78 -13.68 2.05
C TYR A 173 -14.94 -13.78 0.77
N GLY A 174 -13.69 -13.29 0.80
CA GLY A 174 -12.82 -13.22 -0.36
C GLY A 174 -12.53 -14.60 -0.96
N LEU A 175 -12.26 -15.60 -0.12
CA LEU A 175 -11.96 -16.96 -0.61
C LEU A 175 -13.19 -17.66 -1.18
N THR A 176 -14.36 -17.48 -0.57
CA THR A 176 -15.62 -18.03 -1.09
C THR A 176 -15.95 -17.39 -2.43
N LYS A 177 -15.79 -16.06 -2.55
CA LYS A 177 -16.03 -15.32 -3.79
C LYS A 177 -15.04 -15.69 -4.89
N LEU A 178 -13.76 -15.84 -4.58
CA LEU A 178 -12.78 -16.36 -5.54
C LEU A 178 -13.15 -17.76 -6.04
N ASN A 179 -13.56 -18.65 -5.14
CA ASN A 179 -14.00 -20.00 -5.47
C ASN A 179 -15.25 -20.02 -6.38
N GLU A 180 -16.22 -19.14 -6.12
CA GLU A 180 -17.39 -18.93 -6.98
C GLU A 180 -16.97 -18.42 -8.37
N SER A 181 -16.13 -17.38 -8.42
CA SER A 181 -15.64 -16.78 -9.68
C SER A 181 -14.88 -17.80 -10.53
N LEU A 182 -14.10 -18.70 -9.92
CA LEU A 182 -13.41 -19.77 -10.62
C LEU A 182 -14.34 -20.86 -11.12
N SER A 183 -15.41 -21.17 -10.38
CA SER A 183 -16.39 -22.18 -10.78
C SER A 183 -17.13 -21.84 -12.08
N VAL A 184 -17.17 -20.55 -12.44
CA VAL A 184 -17.73 -20.06 -13.71
C VAL A 184 -16.76 -20.25 -14.87
N GLU A 185 -15.45 -20.13 -14.61
CA GLU A 185 -14.42 -20.12 -15.65
C GLU A 185 -13.82 -21.49 -15.95
N THR A 186 -13.67 -22.35 -14.93
CA THR A 186 -12.83 -23.53 -15.04
C THR A 186 -13.24 -24.64 -14.07
N ASP A 187 -12.90 -25.88 -14.45
CA ASP A 187 -12.96 -27.01 -13.54
C ASP A 187 -11.66 -27.24 -12.76
N GLU A 188 -10.57 -26.56 -13.14
CA GLU A 188 -9.26 -26.71 -12.52
C GLU A 188 -9.21 -26.05 -11.13
N LYS A 189 -8.37 -26.61 -10.25
CA LYS A 189 -8.12 -26.03 -8.93
C LYS A 189 -6.96 -25.03 -8.98
N VAL A 190 -7.21 -23.81 -8.52
CA VAL A 190 -6.21 -22.76 -8.39
C VAL A 190 -5.54 -22.80 -7.03
N THR A 191 -4.23 -22.58 -6.99
CA THR A 191 -3.47 -22.53 -5.73
C THR A 191 -3.51 -21.12 -5.14
N VAL A 192 -3.88 -21.02 -3.87
CA VAL A 192 -3.94 -19.77 -3.10
C VAL A 192 -2.98 -19.86 -1.90
N VAL A 193 -2.10 -18.88 -1.77
CA VAL A 193 -1.21 -18.73 -0.61
C VAL A 193 -1.63 -17.52 0.22
N LEU A 194 -1.90 -17.76 1.50
CA LEU A 194 -2.19 -16.72 2.48
C LEU A 194 -0.93 -16.41 3.29
N SER A 195 -0.53 -15.14 3.34
CA SER A 195 0.34 -14.64 4.42
C SER A 195 -0.53 -14.37 5.65
N VAL A 196 -0.23 -15.06 6.75
CA VAL A 196 -1.00 -14.90 8.00
C VAL A 196 -0.24 -13.95 8.91
N SER A 197 -0.77 -12.73 9.06
CA SER A 197 -0.17 -11.66 9.88
C SER A 197 -1.10 -11.31 11.03
N CYS A 198 -0.56 -11.12 12.23
CA CYS A 198 -1.36 -10.82 13.42
C CYS A 198 -0.96 -9.47 14.00
N THR A 199 -1.90 -8.74 14.58
CA THR A 199 -1.61 -7.46 15.26
C THR A 199 -0.88 -7.64 16.59
N HIS A 200 -0.94 -8.85 17.17
CA HIS A 200 -0.38 -9.25 18.48
C HIS A 200 0.38 -10.58 18.36
N ASP A 201 1.40 -10.81 19.19
CA ASP A 201 2.23 -12.01 19.11
C ASP A 201 1.49 -13.27 19.56
N SER A 202 0.68 -13.18 20.62
CA SER A 202 -0.04 -14.34 21.18
C SER A 202 -0.98 -14.98 20.16
N LEU A 203 -1.59 -14.17 19.27
CA LEU A 203 -2.43 -14.64 18.17
C LEU A 203 -1.68 -15.54 17.17
N ASN A 204 -0.36 -15.35 17.00
CA ASN A 204 0.42 -16.17 16.08
C ASN A 204 0.39 -17.66 16.41
N THR A 205 0.20 -17.99 17.69
CA THR A 205 0.17 -19.37 18.18
C THR A 205 -1.10 -20.12 17.80
N ILE A 206 -2.19 -19.40 17.50
CA ILE A 206 -3.50 -19.97 17.15
C ILE A 206 -3.94 -19.65 15.73
N ALA A 207 -3.32 -18.68 15.06
CA ALA A 207 -3.78 -18.14 13.79
C ALA A 207 -4.07 -19.22 12.71
N LYS A 208 -3.17 -20.20 12.56
CA LYS A 208 -3.34 -21.28 11.58
C LYS A 208 -4.48 -22.24 11.94
N ASP A 209 -4.65 -22.54 13.22
CA ASP A 209 -5.72 -23.41 13.68
C ASP A 209 -7.08 -22.71 13.63
N TYR A 210 -7.14 -21.42 13.93
CA TYR A 210 -8.31 -20.58 13.70
C TYR A 210 -8.76 -20.63 12.23
N LEU A 211 -7.83 -20.42 11.28
CA LEU A 211 -8.16 -20.49 9.85
C LEU A 211 -8.68 -21.88 9.45
N ARG A 212 -8.11 -22.96 9.98
CA ARG A 212 -8.63 -24.32 9.74
C ARG A 212 -10.05 -24.47 10.29
N GLU A 213 -10.33 -23.94 11.47
CA GLU A 213 -11.64 -24.03 12.11
C GLU A 213 -12.72 -23.36 11.27
N ILE A 214 -12.48 -22.10 10.87
CA ILE A 214 -13.48 -21.33 10.11
C ILE A 214 -13.74 -21.96 8.73
N PHE A 215 -12.75 -22.61 8.10
CA PHE A 215 -12.93 -23.21 6.79
C PHE A 215 -13.62 -24.58 6.80
N LYS A 216 -13.81 -25.25 7.94
CA LYS A 216 -14.49 -26.56 8.01
C LYS A 216 -15.89 -26.54 7.39
N ASN A 217 -16.57 -25.39 7.46
CA ASN A 217 -17.94 -25.23 7.00
C ASN A 217 -18.06 -24.77 5.54
N TYR A 218 -16.94 -24.51 4.85
CA TYR A 218 -16.93 -23.94 3.50
C TYR A 218 -16.42 -24.94 2.45
N LYS A 219 -17.16 -25.03 1.33
CA LYS A 219 -16.78 -25.89 0.20
C LYS A 219 -15.95 -25.11 -0.82
N LEU A 220 -14.65 -24.98 -0.57
CA LEU A 220 -13.70 -24.29 -1.44
C LEU A 220 -13.17 -25.18 -2.59
N GLY A 221 -14.08 -25.83 -3.32
CA GLY A 221 -13.77 -26.88 -4.30
C GLY A 221 -12.88 -26.50 -5.50
N ARG A 222 -12.77 -25.21 -5.83
CA ARG A 222 -11.96 -24.66 -6.94
C ARG A 222 -10.63 -24.05 -6.51
N ILE A 223 -10.36 -24.00 -5.21
CA ILE A 223 -9.09 -23.49 -4.71
C ILE A 223 -8.40 -24.51 -3.81
N LYS A 224 -7.09 -24.37 -3.66
CA LYS A 224 -6.27 -25.06 -2.66
C LYS A 224 -5.62 -24.00 -1.81
N VAL A 225 -5.98 -23.91 -0.54
CA VAL A 225 -5.52 -22.83 0.33
C VAL A 225 -4.33 -23.29 1.17
N TYR A 226 -3.25 -22.52 1.16
CA TYR A 226 -2.07 -22.73 1.99
C TYR A 226 -1.82 -21.49 2.85
N ALA A 227 -1.84 -21.64 4.17
CA ALA A 227 -1.45 -20.56 5.08
C ALA A 227 0.03 -20.64 5.47
N PHE A 228 0.72 -19.52 5.36
CA PHE A 228 2.06 -19.30 5.86
C PHE A 228 2.03 -18.37 7.07
N THR A 229 2.31 -18.93 8.24
CA THR A 229 2.68 -18.14 9.43
C THR A 229 4.17 -17.81 9.40
N GLU A 230 4.64 -16.99 10.35
CA GLU A 230 6.07 -16.70 10.51
C GLU A 230 6.91 -17.97 10.70
N GLU A 231 6.36 -18.96 11.39
CA GLU A 231 7.00 -20.25 11.60
C GLU A 231 7.13 -21.03 10.28
N ASP A 232 6.08 -21.05 9.46
CA ASP A 232 6.10 -21.70 8.16
C ASP A 232 7.11 -21.05 7.20
N VAL A 233 7.20 -19.71 7.21
CA VAL A 233 8.26 -19.00 6.44
C VAL A 233 9.64 -19.36 6.98
N GLY A 234 9.80 -19.46 8.30
CA GLY A 234 11.03 -19.92 8.93
C GLY A 234 11.43 -21.33 8.48
N LYS A 235 10.48 -22.25 8.33
CA LYS A 235 10.71 -23.60 7.77
C LYS A 235 11.10 -23.54 6.30
N MET A 236 10.38 -22.74 5.49
CA MET A 236 10.68 -22.52 4.08
C MET A 236 12.12 -22.02 3.88
N LEU A 237 12.52 -20.98 4.63
CA LEU A 237 13.87 -20.41 4.55
C LEU A 237 14.96 -21.39 4.98
N ASN A 238 14.66 -22.26 5.96
CA ASN A 238 15.61 -23.28 6.40
C ASN A 238 15.88 -24.34 5.32
N LEU A 239 14.92 -24.61 4.42
CA LEU A 239 15.16 -25.49 3.26
C LEU A 239 16.06 -24.84 2.23
N ILE A 240 15.85 -23.55 1.98
CA ILE A 240 16.60 -22.77 0.99
C ILE A 240 18.05 -22.63 1.44
N PHE A 241 18.26 -22.31 2.72
CA PHE A 241 19.58 -22.06 3.31
C PHE A 241 20.04 -23.13 4.28
N SER A 242 19.65 -24.39 4.02
CA SER A 242 19.99 -25.53 4.88
C SER A 242 21.51 -25.63 5.08
N GLY A 243 21.93 -25.76 6.33
CA GLY A 243 23.36 -25.85 6.70
C GLY A 243 24.09 -24.50 6.78
N ASN A 244 23.44 -23.37 6.47
CA ASN A 244 24.02 -22.04 6.64
C ASN A 244 23.23 -21.21 7.68
N ASN A 245 23.43 -21.54 8.96
CA ASN A 245 22.72 -20.92 10.08
C ASN A 245 22.90 -19.39 10.14
N GLU A 246 24.08 -18.89 9.79
CA GLU A 246 24.35 -17.44 9.80
C GLU A 246 23.50 -16.72 8.74
N LYS A 247 23.51 -17.23 7.50
CA LYS A 247 22.72 -16.67 6.40
C LYS A 247 21.23 -16.80 6.66
N TYR A 248 20.78 -17.95 7.15
CA TYR A 248 19.40 -18.18 7.58
C TYR A 248 18.94 -17.14 8.60
N ASN A 249 19.70 -16.95 9.68
CA ASN A 249 19.34 -16.01 10.75
C ASN A 249 19.30 -14.55 10.29
N LYS A 250 20.16 -14.17 9.33
CA LYS A 250 20.13 -12.84 8.70
C LYS A 250 18.87 -12.67 7.85
N ILE A 251 18.57 -13.63 6.97
CA ILE A 251 17.46 -13.54 6.02
C ILE A 251 16.11 -13.62 6.71
N LYS A 252 15.97 -14.46 7.75
CA LYS A 252 14.72 -14.63 8.52
C LYS A 252 14.21 -13.32 9.12
N LYS A 253 15.09 -12.36 9.44
CA LYS A 253 14.66 -11.04 9.96
C LYS A 253 14.01 -10.16 8.90
N THR A 254 14.36 -10.37 7.63
CA THR A 254 13.86 -9.59 6.49
C THR A 254 12.65 -10.26 5.85
N ILE A 255 12.75 -11.55 5.53
CA ILE A 255 11.71 -12.28 4.80
C ILE A 255 10.76 -12.93 5.81
N GLY A 256 9.48 -12.58 5.75
CA GLY A 256 8.47 -13.03 6.69
C GLY A 256 7.09 -12.47 6.40
N VAL A 257 6.14 -12.83 7.24
CA VAL A 257 4.75 -12.36 7.15
C VAL A 257 4.38 -11.45 8.32
N GLN A 258 5.06 -11.55 9.46
CA GLN A 258 4.81 -10.67 10.61
C GLN A 258 5.54 -9.35 10.46
N GLY A 259 4.89 -8.22 10.75
CA GLY A 259 5.51 -6.91 10.54
C GLY A 259 4.60 -5.91 9.86
N LYS A 260 5.18 -4.79 9.47
CA LYS A 260 4.53 -3.79 8.61
C LYS A 260 4.29 -4.34 7.20
N TYR A 261 3.37 -3.70 6.47
CA TYR A 261 2.92 -4.13 5.14
C TYR A 261 4.03 -4.46 4.14
N GLY A 262 5.12 -3.68 4.11
CA GLY A 262 6.23 -3.90 3.19
C GLY A 262 6.86 -5.30 3.30
N ARG A 263 6.92 -5.86 4.51
CA ARG A 263 7.51 -7.18 4.78
C ARG A 263 6.66 -8.31 4.17
N HIS A 264 5.38 -8.36 4.51
CA HIS A 264 4.50 -9.41 3.98
C HIS A 264 4.14 -9.23 2.51
N TYR A 265 4.09 -7.99 1.99
CA TYR A 265 3.80 -7.76 0.57
C TYR A 265 4.94 -8.29 -0.31
N SER A 266 6.18 -8.07 0.12
CA SER A 266 7.35 -8.65 -0.54
C SER A 266 7.31 -10.17 -0.50
N PHE A 267 6.95 -10.77 0.65
CA PHE A 267 6.78 -12.22 0.77
C PHE A 267 5.72 -12.78 -0.18
N LEU A 268 4.55 -12.14 -0.28
CA LEU A 268 3.47 -12.59 -1.18
C LEU A 268 3.89 -12.63 -2.65
N LYS A 269 4.85 -11.81 -3.07
CA LYS A 269 5.45 -11.94 -4.40
C LYS A 269 6.53 -13.02 -4.42
N ALA A 270 7.44 -12.99 -3.45
CA ALA A 270 8.62 -13.84 -3.38
C ALA A 270 8.31 -15.35 -3.23
N VAL A 271 7.20 -15.71 -2.57
CA VAL A 271 6.79 -17.10 -2.35
C VAL A 271 6.58 -17.86 -3.67
N ALA A 272 6.29 -17.16 -4.78
CA ALA A 272 6.14 -17.78 -6.08
C ALA A 272 7.46 -18.31 -6.68
N ALA A 273 8.59 -17.68 -6.35
CA ALA A 273 9.91 -18.23 -6.70
C ALA A 273 10.14 -19.55 -5.96
N PHE A 274 9.91 -19.57 -4.65
CA PHE A 274 9.96 -20.81 -3.87
C PHE A 274 9.02 -21.88 -4.45
N TRP A 275 7.77 -21.52 -4.72
CA TRP A 275 6.76 -22.43 -5.25
C TRP A 275 7.21 -23.05 -6.58
N LYS A 276 7.72 -22.24 -7.51
CA LYS A 276 8.20 -22.71 -8.82
C LYS A 276 9.27 -23.78 -8.70
N TYR A 277 10.24 -23.59 -7.81
CA TYR A 277 11.42 -24.47 -7.75
C TYR A 277 11.28 -25.65 -6.79
N TYR A 278 10.43 -25.54 -5.76
CA TYR A 278 10.30 -26.54 -4.70
C TYR A 278 8.95 -27.27 -4.68
N VAL A 279 7.91 -26.73 -5.33
CA VAL A 279 6.54 -27.25 -5.23
C VAL A 279 5.95 -27.61 -6.60
N ASP A 280 5.87 -26.64 -7.52
CA ASP A 280 5.28 -26.84 -8.85
C ASP A 280 6.00 -25.99 -9.91
N SER A 281 6.76 -26.66 -10.79
CA SER A 281 7.52 -26.07 -11.89
C SER A 281 6.72 -25.24 -12.88
N ASN A 282 5.41 -25.51 -12.97
CA ASN A 282 4.52 -24.87 -13.93
C ASN A 282 4.23 -23.41 -13.55
N ILE A 283 4.45 -23.01 -12.29
CA ILE A 283 4.27 -21.62 -11.88
C ILE A 283 5.19 -20.70 -12.69
N LYS A 284 4.59 -19.71 -13.33
CA LYS A 284 5.23 -18.65 -14.11
C LYS A 284 5.05 -17.28 -13.48
N ALA A 285 3.99 -17.08 -12.70
CA ALA A 285 3.67 -15.77 -12.14
C ALA A 285 3.02 -15.86 -10.76
N THR A 286 2.94 -14.72 -10.09
CA THR A 286 2.11 -14.49 -8.91
C THR A 286 1.18 -13.32 -9.14
N PHE A 287 -0.02 -13.41 -8.59
CA PHE A 287 -1.00 -12.33 -8.59
C PHE A 287 -1.57 -12.17 -7.18
N LYS A 288 -1.50 -10.95 -6.63
CA LYS A 288 -2.02 -10.64 -5.31
C LYS A 288 -3.45 -10.12 -5.43
N ILE A 289 -4.33 -10.63 -4.58
CA ILE A 289 -5.68 -10.11 -4.34
C ILE A 289 -5.80 -9.58 -2.91
N ASP A 290 -6.72 -8.65 -2.69
CA ASP A 290 -7.25 -8.35 -1.36
C ASP A 290 -8.56 -9.15 -1.16
N LEU A 291 -8.88 -9.51 0.08
CA LEU A 291 -10.00 -10.42 0.36
C LEU A 291 -11.35 -9.68 0.42
N ASP A 292 -11.33 -8.35 0.43
CA ASP A 292 -12.47 -7.46 0.21
C ASP A 292 -12.71 -7.15 -1.29
N GLN A 293 -11.96 -7.79 -2.19
CA GLN A 293 -12.07 -7.61 -3.64
C GLN A 293 -12.56 -8.88 -4.34
N VAL A 294 -13.45 -8.72 -5.31
CA VAL A 294 -14.12 -9.83 -6.01
C VAL A 294 -14.02 -9.71 -7.52
N PHE A 295 -13.78 -10.83 -8.20
CA PHE A 295 -13.96 -10.94 -9.65
C PHE A 295 -15.44 -11.16 -9.99
N ASP A 296 -16.18 -10.09 -10.27
CA ASP A 296 -17.56 -10.23 -10.76
C ASP A 296 -17.56 -10.71 -12.22
N GLN A 297 -17.57 -12.02 -12.40
CA GLN A 297 -17.47 -12.67 -13.71
C GLN A 297 -18.60 -12.27 -14.66
N LYS A 298 -19.81 -12.11 -14.14
CA LYS A 298 -20.98 -11.74 -14.95
C LYS A 298 -20.80 -10.34 -15.51
N THR A 299 -20.42 -9.40 -14.65
CA THR A 299 -20.18 -8.00 -15.05
C THR A 299 -18.96 -7.90 -15.97
N LEU A 300 -17.85 -8.57 -15.64
CA LEU A 300 -16.66 -8.62 -16.48
C LEU A 300 -17.00 -9.12 -17.89
N LYS A 301 -17.72 -10.24 -17.99
CA LYS A 301 -18.12 -10.79 -19.29
C LYS A 301 -19.02 -9.83 -20.07
N LYS A 302 -19.95 -9.16 -19.38
CA LYS A 302 -20.86 -8.17 -19.98
C LYS A 302 -20.11 -6.96 -20.55
N TYR A 303 -19.17 -6.37 -19.81
CA TYR A 303 -18.51 -5.12 -20.21
C TYR A 303 -17.24 -5.30 -21.04
N THR A 304 -16.54 -6.42 -20.88
CA THR A 304 -15.22 -6.63 -21.53
C THR A 304 -15.23 -7.79 -22.54
N GLY A 305 -16.26 -8.63 -22.52
CA GLY A 305 -16.28 -9.87 -23.29
C GLY A 305 -15.35 -10.96 -22.75
N LYS A 306 -14.61 -10.68 -21.68
CA LYS A 306 -13.64 -11.60 -21.05
C LYS A 306 -14.03 -11.92 -19.61
N TYR A 307 -13.61 -13.09 -19.15
CA TYR A 307 -13.57 -13.39 -17.72
C TYR A 307 -12.25 -12.93 -17.10
N ALA A 308 -12.18 -12.89 -15.76
CA ALA A 308 -11.02 -12.37 -15.04
C ALA A 308 -9.71 -13.05 -15.46
N PHE A 309 -9.64 -14.39 -15.40
CA PHE A 309 -8.39 -15.10 -15.63
C PHE A 309 -7.98 -15.13 -17.11
N GLU A 310 -8.91 -14.91 -18.04
CA GLU A 310 -8.58 -14.74 -19.47
C GLU A 310 -7.63 -13.55 -19.71
N ASN A 311 -7.68 -12.51 -18.87
CA ASN A 311 -6.80 -11.34 -18.98
C ASN A 311 -5.33 -11.66 -18.70
N PHE A 312 -5.04 -12.71 -17.94
CA PHE A 312 -3.66 -13.12 -17.67
C PHE A 312 -2.95 -13.75 -18.88
N LYS A 313 -3.71 -14.09 -19.92
CA LYS A 313 -3.18 -14.62 -21.19
C LYS A 313 -2.81 -13.49 -22.16
N ASP A 314 -2.88 -12.23 -21.75
CA ASP A 314 -2.58 -11.10 -22.63
C ASP A 314 -1.11 -11.10 -23.07
N ASP A 315 -0.87 -10.90 -24.37
CA ASP A 315 0.47 -10.87 -25.00
C ASP A 315 1.34 -9.71 -24.47
N PHE A 316 0.74 -8.69 -23.84
CA PHE A 316 1.48 -7.59 -23.22
C PHE A 316 2.17 -7.98 -21.91
N TRP A 317 1.71 -9.02 -21.20
CA TRP A 317 2.37 -9.46 -19.97
C TRP A 317 3.70 -10.15 -20.28
N GLY A 318 4.79 -9.51 -19.87
CA GLY A 318 6.15 -9.90 -20.22
C GLY A 318 6.60 -9.38 -21.59
N ALA A 319 5.85 -8.51 -22.26
CA ALA A 319 6.35 -7.92 -23.49
C ALA A 319 7.56 -6.99 -23.23
N SER A 320 8.37 -6.77 -24.26
CA SER A 320 9.36 -5.68 -24.30
C SER A 320 8.82 -4.53 -25.14
N GLY A 321 9.23 -3.31 -24.82
CA GLY A 321 8.87 -2.13 -25.59
C GLY A 321 9.76 -0.93 -25.31
N THR A 322 9.45 0.18 -25.96
CA THR A 322 10.10 1.48 -25.76
C THR A 322 9.08 2.45 -25.19
N ASP A 323 9.42 3.16 -24.11
CA ASP A 323 8.56 4.19 -23.51
C ASP A 323 8.63 5.55 -24.26
N SER A 324 7.93 6.57 -23.76
CA SER A 324 7.89 7.90 -24.40
C SER A 324 9.24 8.63 -24.39
N ASN A 325 10.16 8.24 -23.49
CA ASN A 325 11.47 8.84 -23.36
C ASN A 325 12.51 8.13 -24.25
N GLY A 326 12.10 7.08 -24.98
CA GLY A 326 13.01 6.28 -25.78
C GLY A 326 13.72 5.19 -24.97
N GLU A 327 13.31 4.95 -23.72
CA GLU A 327 13.92 3.95 -22.86
C GLU A 327 13.30 2.57 -23.09
N GLU A 328 14.15 1.55 -23.07
CA GLU A 328 13.70 0.17 -23.21
C GLU A 328 13.09 -0.33 -21.89
N VAL A 329 11.92 -0.94 -21.99
CA VAL A 329 11.13 -1.43 -20.85
C VAL A 329 10.72 -2.89 -21.03
N ARG A 330 10.60 -3.57 -19.88
CA ARG A 330 10.07 -4.92 -19.72
C ARG A 330 8.76 -4.84 -18.93
N LEU A 331 7.66 -5.24 -19.56
CA LEU A 331 6.31 -5.26 -18.97
C LEU A 331 6.08 -6.53 -18.13
N GLY A 332 7.04 -6.86 -17.27
CA GLY A 332 7.03 -8.08 -16.45
C GLY A 332 6.02 -8.09 -15.31
N MET A 333 5.46 -6.92 -15.00
CA MET A 333 4.41 -6.77 -13.99
C MET A 333 3.08 -6.40 -14.65
N ILE A 334 1.97 -6.83 -14.05
CA ILE A 334 0.60 -6.57 -14.48
C ILE A 334 -0.14 -5.85 -13.37
N ALA A 335 -1.02 -4.91 -13.73
CA ALA A 335 -1.87 -4.24 -12.78
C ALA A 335 -3.28 -4.02 -13.36
N GLY A 336 -4.32 -4.39 -12.61
CA GLY A 336 -5.74 -4.23 -12.98
C GLY A 336 -6.47 -3.18 -12.13
N SER A 337 -7.69 -2.80 -12.51
CA SER A 337 -8.42 -1.69 -11.88
C SER A 337 -9.41 -2.14 -10.81
N LEU A 338 -9.92 -1.16 -10.06
CA LEU A 338 -11.01 -1.34 -9.09
C LEU A 338 -12.26 -0.58 -9.53
N VAL A 339 -13.42 -1.10 -9.10
CA VAL A 339 -14.71 -0.40 -9.11
C VAL A 339 -15.41 -0.64 -7.78
N ASN A 340 -16.09 0.35 -7.23
CA ASN A 340 -16.86 0.16 -5.99
C ASN A 340 -18.10 -0.71 -6.23
N ASP A 341 -18.51 -1.47 -5.21
CA ASP A 341 -19.74 -2.26 -5.23
C ASP A 341 -20.99 -1.45 -5.60
N TYR A 342 -21.13 -0.23 -5.07
CA TYR A 342 -22.26 0.66 -5.35
C TYR A 342 -22.19 1.37 -6.71
N ASP A 343 -21.07 1.27 -7.43
CA ASP A 343 -20.90 1.90 -8.75
C ASP A 343 -20.94 0.89 -9.91
N ILE A 344 -20.73 -0.40 -9.63
CA ILE A 344 -20.60 -1.44 -10.65
C ILE A 344 -21.84 -1.58 -11.53
N ASP A 345 -23.04 -1.35 -10.99
CA ASP A 345 -24.31 -1.41 -11.72
C ASP A 345 -24.42 -0.32 -12.79
N LYS A 346 -23.73 0.81 -12.61
CA LYS A 346 -23.67 1.90 -13.59
C LYS A 346 -22.69 1.54 -14.70
N SER A 347 -21.46 1.19 -14.33
CA SER A 347 -20.43 0.75 -15.26
C SER A 347 -19.24 0.16 -14.50
N LEU A 348 -18.60 -0.84 -15.10
CA LEU A 348 -17.32 -1.40 -14.64
C LEU A 348 -16.17 -0.38 -14.63
N PHE A 349 -16.33 0.75 -15.32
CA PHE A 349 -15.27 1.75 -15.53
C PHE A 349 -15.50 3.05 -14.77
N ILE A 350 -16.47 3.10 -13.86
CA ILE A 350 -16.58 4.21 -12.91
C ILE A 350 -15.32 4.18 -12.03
N PRO A 351 -14.58 5.30 -11.93
CA PRO A 351 -13.47 5.41 -10.99
C PRO A 351 -13.92 5.09 -9.55
N ASP A 352 -13.16 4.23 -8.87
CA ASP A 352 -13.36 3.91 -7.45
C ASP A 352 -13.15 5.12 -6.54
N VAL A 353 -12.35 6.08 -7.00
CA VAL A 353 -12.11 7.36 -6.33
C VAL A 353 -13.06 8.43 -6.89
N LYS A 354 -13.76 9.13 -6.00
CA LYS A 354 -14.64 10.25 -6.39
C LYS A 354 -13.83 11.48 -6.79
N LYS A 355 -14.30 12.22 -7.80
CA LYS A 355 -13.77 13.54 -8.16
C LYS A 355 -13.90 14.45 -6.93
N PRO A 356 -12.81 15.06 -6.42
CA PRO A 356 -12.90 15.95 -5.28
C PRO A 356 -13.83 17.13 -5.59
N ASP A 357 -14.72 17.44 -4.65
CA ASP A 357 -15.52 18.67 -4.72
C ASP A 357 -14.64 19.86 -4.30
N SER A 358 -14.57 20.87 -5.17
CA SER A 358 -13.89 22.13 -4.87
C SER A 358 -14.46 22.86 -3.65
N SER A 359 -15.73 22.62 -3.31
CA SER A 359 -16.38 23.18 -2.13
C SER A 359 -15.84 22.57 -0.81
N GLU A 360 -15.23 21.38 -0.88
CA GLU A 360 -14.67 20.66 0.26
C GLU A 360 -13.20 21.02 0.55
N MET A 361 -12.63 22.00 -0.15
CA MET A 361 -11.25 22.44 0.05
C MET A 361 -11.15 23.32 1.31
N ALA A 362 -10.99 22.68 2.47
CA ALA A 362 -10.88 23.34 3.77
C ALA A 362 -9.61 22.92 4.52
N TYR A 363 -9.10 23.84 5.35
CA TYR A 363 -8.04 23.61 6.35
C TYR A 363 -6.78 22.90 5.80
N ASP A 364 -6.54 21.65 6.21
CA ASP A 364 -5.33 20.88 5.89
C ASP A 364 -5.24 20.51 4.41
N LYS A 365 -6.36 20.47 3.68
CA LYS A 365 -6.40 20.21 2.23
C LYS A 365 -5.71 21.31 1.39
N PHE A 366 -5.50 22.51 1.95
CA PHE A 366 -4.65 23.54 1.32
C PHE A 366 -3.17 23.19 1.36
N ILE A 367 -2.76 22.45 2.39
CA ILE A 367 -1.37 22.03 2.62
C ILE A 367 -1.09 20.69 1.94
N PHE A 368 -2.06 19.77 1.93
CA PHE A 368 -1.91 18.45 1.33
C PHE A 368 -3.27 17.84 1.02
N ASN A 369 -3.52 17.50 -0.25
CA ASN A 369 -4.79 16.89 -0.68
C ASN A 369 -4.53 15.77 -1.67
N SER A 370 -4.24 14.57 -1.18
CA SER A 370 -3.94 13.40 -2.02
C SER A 370 -5.12 12.95 -2.89
N GLN A 371 -6.37 13.31 -2.56
CA GLN A 371 -7.56 12.86 -3.30
C GLN A 371 -7.56 13.36 -4.76
N LYS A 372 -7.14 14.60 -5.00
CA LYS A 372 -7.07 15.18 -6.35
C LYS A 372 -6.09 14.44 -7.27
N PRO A 373 -4.80 14.32 -6.93
CA PRO A 373 -3.87 13.56 -7.75
C PRO A 373 -4.24 12.06 -7.82
N GLN A 374 -4.86 11.48 -6.77
CA GLN A 374 -5.39 10.12 -6.84
C GLN A 374 -6.47 9.97 -7.90
N TYR A 375 -7.46 10.86 -7.93
CA TYR A 375 -8.51 10.86 -8.93
C TYR A 375 -7.94 11.03 -10.34
N ILE A 376 -7.02 11.97 -10.54
CA ILE A 376 -6.33 12.18 -11.83
C ILE A 376 -5.62 10.89 -12.29
N SER A 377 -4.82 10.27 -11.42
CA SER A 377 -4.15 9.00 -11.72
C SER A 377 -5.15 7.88 -12.01
N THR A 378 -6.28 7.82 -11.31
CA THR A 378 -7.33 6.80 -11.53
C THR A 378 -7.91 6.92 -12.93
N ILE A 379 -8.35 8.12 -13.33
CA ILE A 379 -8.89 8.32 -14.68
C ILE A 379 -7.81 8.18 -15.76
N ALA A 380 -6.58 8.61 -15.50
CA ALA A 380 -5.49 8.57 -16.46
C ALA A 380 -4.98 7.14 -16.69
N GLU A 381 -4.85 6.35 -15.64
CA GLU A 381 -4.20 5.04 -15.67
C GLU A 381 -5.24 3.92 -15.67
N MET A 382 -6.02 3.82 -14.59
CA MET A 382 -6.94 2.70 -14.34
C MET A 382 -8.14 2.69 -15.28
N SER A 383 -8.62 3.86 -15.69
CA SER A 383 -9.73 3.98 -16.66
C SER A 383 -9.27 3.97 -18.12
N THR A 384 -7.96 3.83 -18.40
CA THR A 384 -7.50 3.74 -19.80
C THR A 384 -8.03 2.47 -20.45
N ARG A 385 -8.64 2.63 -21.63
CA ARG A 385 -9.14 1.54 -22.47
C ARG A 385 -8.35 1.45 -23.76
N TYR A 386 -8.17 0.23 -24.24
CA TYR A 386 -7.44 -0.05 -25.48
C TYR A 386 -8.40 -0.50 -26.57
N LYS A 387 -8.21 0.04 -27.77
CA LYS A 387 -8.76 -0.50 -29.01
C LYS A 387 -7.80 -1.55 -29.57
N ARG A 388 -8.30 -2.36 -30.50
CA ARG A 388 -7.47 -3.36 -31.18
C ARG A 388 -6.29 -2.68 -31.87
N GLY A 389 -5.08 -3.09 -31.52
CA GLY A 389 -3.82 -2.54 -32.06
C GLY A 389 -3.24 -1.38 -31.26
N ASP A 390 -3.91 -0.93 -30.19
CA ASP A 390 -3.35 0.10 -29.32
C ASP A 390 -2.15 -0.42 -28.53
N ASN A 391 -1.19 0.48 -28.29
CA ASN A 391 -0.08 0.27 -27.39
C ASN A 391 -0.53 0.41 -25.92
N PRO A 392 -0.06 -0.44 -25.00
CA PRO A 392 -0.41 -0.33 -23.59
C PRO A 392 0.21 0.91 -22.94
N ILE A 393 -0.19 1.18 -21.69
CA ILE A 393 0.47 2.18 -20.84
C ILE A 393 1.16 1.51 -19.65
N ILE A 394 2.20 2.18 -19.15
CA ILE A 394 2.79 1.90 -17.84
C ILE A 394 1.84 2.37 -16.74
N ARG A 395 1.70 1.58 -15.68
CA ARG A 395 0.92 1.93 -14.48
C ARG A 395 1.82 2.09 -13.25
N TYR A 396 1.66 3.20 -12.54
CA TYR A 396 2.39 3.48 -11.30
C TYR A 396 1.46 3.66 -10.11
N HIS A 397 0.23 4.15 -10.35
CA HIS A 397 -0.84 4.08 -9.39
C HIS A 397 -1.38 2.65 -9.36
N VAL A 398 -0.71 1.79 -8.62
CA VAL A 398 -1.12 0.41 -8.37
C VAL A 398 -1.99 0.36 -7.11
N THR A 399 -2.79 -0.70 -7.01
CA THR A 399 -3.56 -1.09 -5.83
C THR A 399 -3.01 -2.41 -5.31
N GLY A 400 -2.91 -2.56 -3.98
CA GLY A 400 -2.30 -3.72 -3.35
C GLY A 400 -2.89 -5.06 -3.80
N GLY A 401 -4.20 -5.15 -4.01
CA GLY A 401 -4.93 -6.37 -4.36
C GLY A 401 -5.20 -6.60 -5.84
N THR A 402 -4.55 -5.89 -6.76
CA THR A 402 -4.83 -6.08 -8.20
C THR A 402 -3.56 -6.05 -9.03
N SER A 403 -2.52 -6.73 -8.55
CA SER A 403 -1.19 -6.68 -9.17
C SER A 403 -0.48 -8.03 -9.21
N GLY A 404 0.33 -8.24 -10.24
CA GLY A 404 1.10 -9.46 -10.43
C GLY A 404 2.47 -9.23 -11.06
N ILE A 405 3.31 -10.25 -11.01
CA ILE A 405 4.66 -10.23 -11.60
C ILE A 405 5.06 -11.64 -12.03
N LEU A 406 5.78 -11.74 -13.15
CA LEU A 406 6.37 -12.98 -13.63
C LEU A 406 7.53 -13.41 -12.71
N VAL A 407 7.64 -14.70 -12.41
CA VAL A 407 8.67 -15.25 -11.53
C VAL A 407 10.08 -15.01 -12.10
N GLU A 408 10.25 -15.04 -13.42
CA GLU A 408 11.53 -14.71 -14.05
C GLU A 408 11.94 -13.24 -13.83
N ASP A 409 10.97 -12.33 -13.91
CA ASP A 409 11.20 -10.91 -13.67
C ASP A 409 11.44 -10.63 -12.17
N LEU A 410 10.77 -11.37 -11.27
CA LEU A 410 11.08 -11.36 -9.83
C LEU A 410 12.54 -11.73 -9.55
N ILE A 411 13.02 -12.83 -10.13
CA ILE A 411 14.38 -13.33 -9.90
C ILE A 411 15.43 -12.40 -10.53
N SER A 412 15.13 -11.86 -11.72
CA SER A 412 16.06 -11.01 -12.46
C SER A 412 16.19 -9.62 -11.84
N TYR A 413 15.06 -8.95 -11.59
CA TYR A 413 15.04 -7.58 -11.09
C TYR A 413 15.16 -7.50 -9.57
N LYS A 414 14.74 -8.53 -8.85
CA LYS A 414 14.81 -8.63 -7.38
C LYS A 414 14.07 -7.48 -6.67
N PRO A 415 12.84 -7.12 -7.09
CA PRO A 415 12.09 -6.06 -6.44
C PRO A 415 11.62 -6.48 -5.05
N PHE A 416 11.54 -5.51 -4.16
CA PHE A 416 10.99 -5.67 -2.81
C PHE A 416 10.43 -4.34 -2.30
N THR A 417 9.58 -4.43 -1.29
CA THR A 417 9.17 -3.28 -0.49
C THR A 417 9.93 -3.30 0.83
N PRO A 418 10.60 -2.20 1.24
CA PRO A 418 11.29 -2.17 2.52
C PRO A 418 10.35 -2.46 3.70
N GLY A 419 10.81 -3.25 4.67
CA GLY A 419 10.04 -3.71 5.82
C GLY A 419 9.60 -2.60 6.76
N PHE A 420 10.18 -1.40 6.66
CA PHE A 420 9.75 -0.22 7.41
C PHE A 420 8.53 0.51 6.81
N ILE A 421 8.14 0.21 5.56
CA ILE A 421 6.96 0.79 4.92
C ILE A 421 5.70 0.12 5.47
N GLY A 422 4.88 0.92 6.16
CA GLY A 422 3.64 0.47 6.81
C GLY A 422 2.36 0.76 6.03
N ARG A 423 2.42 1.40 4.86
CA ARG A 423 1.26 1.72 4.03
C ARG A 423 1.72 2.01 2.60
N ALA A 424 0.87 1.72 1.62
CA ALA A 424 1.16 1.91 0.19
C ALA A 424 2.42 1.13 -0.25
N GLU A 425 2.54 -0.07 0.30
CA GLU A 425 3.63 -1.00 0.07
C GLU A 425 3.75 -1.45 -1.38
N ASP A 426 2.62 -1.50 -2.10
CA ASP A 426 2.51 -1.77 -3.52
C ASP A 426 3.15 -0.68 -4.37
N GLN A 427 3.00 0.59 -3.95
CA GLN A 427 3.60 1.74 -4.60
C GLN A 427 5.10 1.86 -4.25
N ALA A 428 5.50 1.40 -3.06
CA ALA A 428 6.89 1.33 -2.67
C ALA A 428 7.65 0.16 -3.31
N PHE A 429 6.96 -0.89 -3.76
CA PHE A 429 7.59 -2.07 -4.38
C PHE A 429 8.39 -1.72 -5.63
N ILE A 430 7.82 -0.89 -6.51
CA ILE A 430 8.47 -0.47 -7.76
C ILE A 430 9.69 0.42 -7.51
N LEU A 431 9.71 1.20 -6.41
CA LEU A 431 10.81 2.10 -6.08
C LEU A 431 12.15 1.37 -5.95
N SER A 432 12.15 0.14 -5.44
CA SER A 432 13.37 -0.67 -5.28
C SER A 432 14.09 -0.96 -6.61
N VAL A 433 13.37 -0.88 -7.73
CA VAL A 433 13.88 -1.20 -9.07
C VAL A 433 13.54 -0.12 -10.12
N ILE A 434 13.07 1.05 -9.70
CA ILE A 434 12.53 2.08 -10.61
C ILE A 434 13.58 2.56 -11.63
N ASP A 435 14.83 2.70 -11.18
CA ASP A 435 16.01 3.10 -11.96
C ASP A 435 16.97 1.90 -12.23
N LYS A 436 16.50 0.65 -12.05
CA LYS A 436 17.32 -0.55 -12.29
C LYS A 436 17.05 -1.11 -13.68
N LYS A 437 18.10 -1.20 -14.51
CA LYS A 437 18.06 -1.93 -15.78
C LYS A 437 18.59 -3.36 -15.62
N VAL A 438 17.90 -4.32 -16.24
CA VAL A 438 18.41 -5.67 -16.48
C VAL A 438 18.38 -5.91 -17.98
N ASN A 439 19.50 -6.33 -18.56
CA ASN A 439 19.66 -6.47 -20.02
C ASN A 439 19.22 -5.21 -20.79
N GLY A 440 19.56 -4.03 -20.26
CA GLY A 440 19.22 -2.74 -20.84
C GLY A 440 17.77 -2.27 -20.63
N LYS A 441 16.91 -3.04 -19.95
CA LYS A 441 15.47 -2.77 -19.83
C LYS A 441 15.04 -2.45 -18.41
N TYR A 442 14.19 -1.44 -18.23
CA TYR A 442 13.51 -1.16 -16.96
C TYR A 442 12.28 -2.05 -16.74
N LEU A 443 12.08 -2.57 -15.53
CA LEU A 443 10.86 -3.32 -15.18
C LEU A 443 9.71 -2.36 -14.90
N ARG A 444 8.53 -2.61 -15.51
CA ARG A 444 7.32 -1.79 -15.38
C ARG A 444 6.06 -2.62 -15.27
N TYR A 445 5.04 -2.06 -14.61
CA TYR A 445 3.66 -2.59 -14.69
C TYR A 445 3.03 -2.15 -16.00
N TYR A 446 2.47 -3.07 -16.77
CA TYR A 446 1.48 -2.69 -17.77
C TYR A 446 0.09 -2.70 -17.16
N HIS A 447 -0.75 -1.78 -17.63
CA HIS A 447 -2.16 -1.73 -17.27
C HIS A 447 -2.95 -2.75 -18.09
N SER A 448 -3.73 -3.62 -17.42
CA SER A 448 -4.68 -4.52 -18.07
C SER A 448 -6.08 -3.92 -17.98
N ASP A 449 -6.58 -3.37 -19.09
CA ASP A 449 -7.81 -2.57 -19.11
C ASP A 449 -9.10 -3.35 -18.82
N SER A 450 -9.03 -4.67 -18.88
CA SER A 450 -10.17 -5.58 -18.72
C SER A 450 -10.04 -6.48 -17.48
N LEU A 451 -8.94 -6.35 -16.73
CA LEU A 451 -8.76 -6.95 -15.42
C LEU A 451 -9.27 -5.95 -14.37
N VAL A 452 -10.52 -6.12 -13.95
CA VAL A 452 -11.17 -5.24 -12.97
C VAL A 452 -11.73 -6.08 -11.82
N MET A 453 -11.52 -5.63 -10.59
CA MET A 453 -12.12 -6.22 -9.39
C MET A 453 -13.12 -5.26 -8.76
N ARG A 454 -14.22 -5.81 -8.24
CA ARG A 454 -15.19 -5.06 -7.44
C ARG A 454 -14.68 -4.96 -6.01
N HIS A 455 -14.72 -3.76 -5.43
CA HIS A 455 -14.31 -3.50 -4.06
C HIS A 455 -15.53 -3.42 -3.14
N ASP A 456 -15.66 -4.38 -2.22
CA ASP A 456 -16.84 -4.60 -1.39
C ASP A 456 -16.64 -4.07 0.05
N LYS A 457 -15.82 -3.02 0.20
CA LYS A 457 -15.46 -2.48 1.51
C LYS A 457 -16.66 -2.01 2.34
N HIS A 458 -17.62 -1.34 1.70
CA HIS A 458 -18.75 -0.74 2.40
C HIS A 458 -19.83 -1.76 2.81
N SER A 459 -19.88 -2.90 2.13
CA SER A 459 -20.84 -3.97 2.41
C SER A 459 -20.34 -4.96 3.48
N LEU A 460 -19.03 -5.12 3.67
CA LEU A 460 -18.45 -6.14 4.57
C LEU A 460 -18.16 -5.66 5.99
N VAL A 461 -17.81 -4.39 6.20
CA VAL A 461 -17.12 -4.00 7.45
C VAL A 461 -17.61 -2.67 8.02
N LYS A 462 -18.87 -2.60 8.49
CA LYS A 462 -19.33 -1.38 9.20
C LYS A 462 -18.61 -1.15 10.54
N ARG A 463 -18.30 -2.21 11.30
CA ARG A 463 -17.72 -2.10 12.65
C ARG A 463 -16.25 -1.62 12.68
N THR A 464 -15.45 -2.01 11.69
CA THR A 464 -13.99 -1.75 11.69
C THR A 464 -13.60 -0.48 10.93
N ILE A 465 -14.47 0.05 10.05
CA ILE A 465 -14.16 1.25 9.26
C ILE A 465 -14.03 2.48 10.16
N GLU A 466 -14.99 2.71 11.07
CA GLU A 466 -14.98 3.89 11.97
C GLU A 466 -13.77 3.90 12.91
N LYS A 467 -13.40 2.75 13.48
CA LYS A 467 -12.23 2.62 14.39
C LYS A 467 -10.87 2.79 13.69
N SER A 468 -10.81 2.74 12.35
CA SER A 468 -9.55 2.75 11.59
C SER A 468 -9.20 4.11 10.96
N GLU A 469 -10.12 5.08 10.97
CA GLU A 469 -9.94 6.35 10.24
C GLU A 469 -8.75 7.17 10.75
N THR A 470 -8.61 7.34 12.06
CA THR A 470 -7.47 8.04 12.68
C THR A 470 -6.15 7.37 12.32
N SER A 471 -6.08 6.04 12.40
CA SER A 471 -4.88 5.28 12.04
C SER A 471 -4.50 5.44 10.57
N LYS A 472 -5.50 5.39 9.67
CA LYS A 472 -5.34 5.63 8.23
C LYS A 472 -4.83 7.04 7.96
N MET A 473 -5.40 8.05 8.62
CA MET A 473 -4.97 9.44 8.50
C MET A 473 -3.51 9.60 8.92
N VAL A 474 -3.11 9.08 10.09
CA VAL A 474 -1.72 9.13 10.56
C VAL A 474 -0.75 8.40 9.61
N GLY A 475 -1.19 7.29 9.01
CA GLY A 475 -0.44 6.56 8.00
C GLY A 475 -0.05 7.41 6.77
N ASP A 476 -0.88 8.36 6.36
CA ASP A 476 -0.53 9.29 5.28
C ASP A 476 0.59 10.26 5.68
N TYR A 477 0.70 10.65 6.96
CA TYR A 477 1.81 11.49 7.43
C TYR A 477 3.12 10.70 7.47
N GLU A 478 3.08 9.45 7.96
CA GLU A 478 4.22 8.53 7.89
C GLU A 478 4.69 8.36 6.45
N ARG A 479 3.74 8.19 5.52
CA ARG A 479 4.02 8.03 4.10
C ARG A 479 4.76 9.24 3.53
N ILE A 480 4.36 10.48 3.88
CA ILE A 480 5.08 11.69 3.43
C ILE A 480 6.54 11.66 3.88
N LEU A 481 6.82 11.35 5.16
CA LEU A 481 8.21 11.27 5.67
C LEU A 481 9.00 10.17 4.96
N LEU A 482 8.46 8.96 4.96
CA LEU A 482 9.18 7.77 4.51
C LEU A 482 9.40 7.79 2.99
N PHE A 483 8.42 8.22 2.18
CA PHE A 483 8.60 8.28 0.73
C PHE A 483 9.56 9.41 0.33
N SER A 484 9.50 10.55 1.02
CA SER A 484 10.47 11.64 0.81
C SER A 484 11.89 11.20 1.16
N TYR A 485 12.08 10.53 2.31
CA TYR A 485 13.38 9.98 2.70
C TYR A 485 13.85 8.87 1.76
N TYR A 486 12.95 8.00 1.31
CA TYR A 486 13.29 6.90 0.41
C TYR A 486 13.78 7.45 -0.94
N ALA A 487 13.08 8.41 -1.53
CA ALA A 487 13.46 9.01 -2.81
C ALA A 487 14.74 9.87 -2.71
N ASP A 488 14.89 10.65 -1.64
CA ASP A 488 15.97 11.63 -1.49
C ASP A 488 17.25 11.05 -0.87
N LYS A 489 17.14 10.33 0.25
CA LYS A 489 18.31 9.87 1.03
C LYS A 489 18.76 8.48 0.68
N ILE A 490 17.82 7.55 0.52
CA ILE A 490 18.15 6.14 0.28
C ILE A 490 18.48 5.91 -1.21
N LEU A 491 17.60 6.35 -2.11
CA LEU A 491 17.80 6.17 -3.56
C LEU A 491 18.59 7.31 -4.19
N ASN A 492 18.58 8.50 -3.60
CA ASN A 492 19.24 9.70 -4.10
C ASN A 492 18.86 10.04 -5.57
N LYS A 493 17.55 9.96 -5.85
CA LYS A 493 16.96 10.13 -7.19
C LYS A 493 15.66 10.93 -7.14
N TYR A 494 15.60 11.93 -6.27
CA TYR A 494 14.37 12.67 -5.98
C TYR A 494 13.65 13.16 -7.24
N ASP A 495 14.32 13.91 -8.13
CA ASP A 495 13.67 14.53 -9.29
C ASP A 495 13.12 13.48 -10.26
N TYR A 496 13.94 12.47 -10.58
CA TYR A 496 13.53 11.35 -11.42
C TYR A 496 12.33 10.62 -10.83
N ILE A 497 12.36 10.25 -9.55
CA ILE A 497 11.27 9.51 -8.90
C ILE A 497 9.99 10.35 -8.83
N LYS A 498 10.10 11.64 -8.47
CA LYS A 498 8.96 12.56 -8.40
C LYS A 498 8.30 12.71 -9.77
N GLU A 499 9.09 12.79 -10.84
CA GLU A 499 8.60 12.94 -12.21
C GLU A 499 7.99 11.65 -12.78
N GLU A 500 8.59 10.50 -12.47
CA GLU A 500 8.16 9.20 -12.96
C GLU A 500 6.85 8.74 -12.31
N LEU A 501 6.70 9.00 -11.01
CA LEU A 501 5.56 8.57 -10.21
C LEU A 501 4.40 9.59 -10.15
N PHE A 502 4.49 10.66 -10.94
CA PHE A 502 3.50 11.71 -10.97
C PHE A 502 2.16 11.23 -11.53
N PRO A 503 1.00 11.65 -10.99
CA PRO A 503 0.82 12.59 -9.87
C PRO A 503 0.60 11.94 -8.50
N PHE A 504 -0.08 10.80 -8.42
CA PHE A 504 -0.59 10.30 -7.13
C PHE A 504 0.52 9.84 -6.18
N THR A 505 1.34 8.88 -6.59
CA THR A 505 2.40 8.38 -5.71
C THR A 505 3.43 9.47 -5.42
N ALA A 506 3.75 10.29 -6.43
CA ALA A 506 4.66 11.43 -6.28
C ALA A 506 4.19 12.47 -5.28
N CYS A 507 2.89 12.70 -5.08
CA CYS A 507 2.43 13.76 -4.16
C CYS A 507 2.89 13.56 -2.70
N PHE A 508 3.21 12.32 -2.31
CA PHE A 508 3.78 11.98 -1.01
C PHE A 508 5.31 12.16 -0.92
N ILE A 509 5.96 12.57 -2.00
CA ILE A 509 7.41 12.84 -2.06
C ILE A 509 7.58 14.36 -2.12
N SER A 510 8.27 14.92 -1.12
CA SER A 510 8.48 16.36 -0.97
C SER A 510 9.88 16.70 -0.47
N LYS A 511 10.42 17.83 -0.92
CA LYS A 511 11.64 18.44 -0.35
C LYS A 511 11.40 19.15 0.99
N ILE A 512 10.13 19.35 1.36
CA ILE A 512 9.71 20.06 2.57
C ILE A 512 8.74 19.22 3.43
N PRO A 513 9.08 17.95 3.74
CA PRO A 513 8.12 17.04 4.35
C PRO A 513 7.73 17.42 5.78
N TYR A 514 8.64 18.00 6.57
CA TYR A 514 8.38 18.36 7.98
C TYR A 514 7.47 19.56 8.10
N ILE A 515 7.65 20.60 7.28
CA ILE A 515 6.77 21.77 7.31
C ILE A 515 5.37 21.44 6.77
N ILE A 516 5.25 20.54 5.78
CA ILE A 516 3.95 20.00 5.33
C ILE A 516 3.25 19.30 6.51
N ILE A 517 3.94 18.39 7.20
CA ILE A 517 3.38 17.63 8.32
C ILE A 517 3.00 18.56 9.47
N TYR A 518 3.84 19.55 9.78
CA TYR A 518 3.59 20.54 10.83
C TYR A 518 2.27 21.28 10.60
N PHE A 519 2.10 21.91 9.42
CA PHE A 519 0.86 22.66 9.16
C PHE A 519 -0.33 21.74 8.95
N ARG A 520 -0.18 20.62 8.24
CA ARG A 520 -1.26 19.66 8.02
C ARG A 520 -1.81 19.13 9.34
N ALA A 521 -0.94 18.76 10.28
CA ALA A 521 -1.33 18.23 11.59
C ALA A 521 -2.09 19.27 12.42
N LEU A 522 -1.59 20.51 12.49
CA LEU A 522 -2.24 21.59 13.24
C LEU A 522 -3.61 21.94 12.66
N LEU A 523 -3.72 22.04 11.33
CA LEU A 523 -4.97 22.37 10.65
C LEU A 523 -5.99 21.23 10.74
N LYS A 524 -5.54 19.97 10.69
CA LYS A 524 -6.42 18.81 10.85
C LYS A 524 -6.93 18.70 12.28
N ALA A 525 -6.06 18.86 13.28
CA ALA A 525 -6.46 18.87 14.69
C ALA A 525 -7.44 20.02 14.97
N TYR A 526 -7.22 21.18 14.35
CA TYR A 526 -8.15 22.30 14.41
C TYR A 526 -9.53 21.96 13.83
N ALA A 527 -9.57 21.33 12.64
CA ALA A 527 -10.81 20.91 12.01
C ALA A 527 -11.56 19.89 12.89
N LEU A 528 -10.87 18.87 13.39
CA LEU A 528 -11.43 17.86 14.29
C LEU A 528 -11.98 18.47 15.58
N ALA A 529 -11.25 19.39 16.21
CA ALA A 529 -11.70 20.04 17.45
C ALA A 529 -12.94 20.92 17.24
N GLY A 530 -13.23 21.35 16.01
CA GLY A 530 -14.48 22.03 15.67
C GLY A 530 -15.70 21.11 15.69
N GLU A 531 -15.49 19.80 15.53
CA GLU A 531 -16.52 18.77 15.55
C GLU A 531 -16.55 18.07 16.92
N ASN A 532 -15.41 17.57 17.39
CA ASN A 532 -15.23 16.84 18.64
C ASN A 532 -13.78 16.98 19.17
N GLU A 533 -13.63 17.50 20.40
CA GLU A 533 -12.31 17.69 21.04
C GLU A 533 -11.58 16.37 21.34
N VAL A 534 -12.32 15.28 21.60
CA VAL A 534 -11.74 13.96 21.90
C VAL A 534 -11.05 13.38 20.66
N ASP A 535 -11.67 13.51 19.49
CA ASP A 535 -11.11 13.00 18.23
C ASP A 535 -9.83 13.75 17.86
N ALA A 536 -9.77 15.06 18.17
CA ALA A 536 -8.56 15.85 18.00
C ALA A 536 -7.44 15.41 18.95
N GLU A 537 -7.75 15.13 20.22
CA GLU A 537 -6.77 14.60 21.19
C GLU A 537 -6.25 13.24 20.76
N GLU A 538 -7.14 12.31 20.41
CA GLU A 538 -6.78 10.97 19.94
C GLU A 538 -5.90 11.03 18.70
N PHE A 539 -6.25 11.89 17.74
CA PHE A 539 -5.44 12.12 16.54
C PHE A 539 -4.02 12.59 16.89
N LEU A 540 -3.88 13.60 17.75
CA LEU A 540 -2.59 14.16 18.12
C LEU A 540 -1.71 13.16 18.90
N LEU A 541 -2.30 12.39 19.81
CA LEU A 541 -1.59 11.34 20.55
C LEU A 541 -1.05 10.28 19.59
N ASN A 542 -1.92 9.69 18.75
CA ASN A 542 -1.53 8.69 17.77
C ASN A 542 -0.48 9.21 16.78
N LEU A 543 -0.62 10.46 16.32
CA LEU A 543 0.34 11.11 15.43
C LEU A 543 1.70 11.24 16.11
N SER A 544 1.74 11.77 17.33
CA SER A 544 2.99 12.04 18.06
C SER A 544 3.74 10.74 18.40
N ASP A 545 3.03 9.72 18.90
CA ASP A 545 3.61 8.43 19.27
C ASP A 545 4.24 7.73 18.06
N ARG A 546 3.53 7.72 16.93
CA ARG A 546 4.00 7.06 15.71
C ARG A 546 5.12 7.83 15.02
N LEU A 547 4.96 9.14 14.83
CA LEU A 547 5.91 9.94 14.05
C LEU A 547 7.19 10.29 14.82
N ASN A 548 7.18 10.36 16.16
CA ASN A 548 8.41 10.53 16.94
C ASN A 548 9.44 9.45 16.59
N ASN A 549 9.00 8.18 16.60
CA ASN A 549 9.83 7.03 16.25
C ASN A 549 10.33 7.11 14.80
N VAL A 550 9.47 7.54 13.87
CA VAL A 550 9.86 7.71 12.45
C VAL A 550 10.96 8.76 12.31
N ILE A 551 10.78 9.93 12.92
CA ILE A 551 11.76 11.03 12.82
C ILE A 551 13.07 10.63 13.52
N GLU A 552 13.02 9.98 14.68
CA GLU A 552 14.23 9.49 15.36
C GLU A 552 15.00 8.46 14.54
N HIS A 553 14.31 7.48 13.94
CA HIS A 553 14.95 6.54 13.03
C HIS A 553 15.56 7.20 11.79
N MET A 554 14.93 8.24 11.25
CA MET A 554 15.51 9.02 10.15
C MET A 554 16.74 9.82 10.59
N ASP A 555 16.73 10.39 11.80
CA ASP A 555 17.85 11.15 12.36
C ASP A 555 19.09 10.29 12.59
N ASN A 556 18.88 9.01 12.91
CA ASN A 556 19.93 8.04 13.20
C ASN A 556 20.29 7.16 11.98
N ASP A 557 19.85 7.51 10.78
CA ASP A 557 20.04 6.75 9.53
C ASP A 557 19.60 5.26 9.59
N TYR A 558 18.72 4.92 10.54
CA TYR A 558 18.25 3.55 10.74
C TYR A 558 17.58 2.99 9.47
N TYR A 559 16.71 3.78 8.82
CA TYR A 559 16.02 3.32 7.60
C TYR A 559 16.97 3.17 6.41
N TYR A 560 18.02 3.99 6.33
CA TYR A 560 19.06 3.85 5.31
C TYR A 560 19.80 2.53 5.50
N GLU A 561 20.31 2.26 6.71
CA GLU A 561 20.99 0.99 6.99
C GLU A 561 20.08 -0.22 6.78
N GLN A 562 18.83 -0.13 7.26
CA GLN A 562 17.85 -1.19 7.15
C GLN A 562 17.56 -1.50 5.69
N TYR A 563 17.43 -0.49 4.82
CA TYR A 563 17.23 -0.71 3.39
C TYR A 563 18.33 -1.55 2.75
N PHE A 564 19.61 -1.23 3.01
CA PHE A 564 20.71 -1.99 2.41
C PHE A 564 20.84 -3.39 2.99
N LYS A 565 20.57 -3.57 4.29
CA LYS A 565 20.50 -4.89 4.94
C LYS A 565 19.41 -5.75 4.31
N GLU A 566 18.22 -5.19 4.10
CA GLU A 566 17.09 -5.89 3.48
C GLU A 566 17.34 -6.16 2.01
N LYS A 567 17.87 -5.19 1.26
CA LYS A 567 18.25 -5.36 -0.15
C LYS A 567 19.18 -6.54 -0.34
N GLN A 568 20.24 -6.64 0.48
CA GLN A 568 21.18 -7.75 0.42
C GLN A 568 20.48 -9.09 0.73
N ALA A 569 19.59 -9.13 1.73
CA ALA A 569 18.86 -10.35 2.07
C ALA A 569 17.89 -10.80 0.95
N TRP A 570 17.21 -9.87 0.28
CA TRP A 570 16.37 -10.15 -0.88
C TRP A 570 17.20 -10.60 -2.09
N GLU A 571 18.34 -9.96 -2.34
CA GLU A 571 19.27 -10.39 -3.38
C GLU A 571 19.76 -11.82 -3.12
N ASP A 572 20.16 -12.12 -1.90
CA ASP A 572 20.55 -13.48 -1.47
C ASP A 572 19.44 -14.51 -1.67
N PHE A 573 18.19 -14.15 -1.36
CA PHE A 573 17.03 -15.00 -1.58
C PHE A 573 16.80 -15.28 -3.07
N TYR A 574 16.80 -14.26 -3.93
CA TYR A 574 16.55 -14.47 -5.35
C TYR A 574 17.74 -15.12 -6.08
N ASN A 575 18.98 -14.82 -5.68
CA ASN A 575 20.19 -15.44 -6.20
C ASN A 575 20.20 -16.97 -6.03
N HIS A 576 19.56 -17.47 -4.97
CA HIS A 576 19.40 -18.91 -4.77
C HIS A 576 18.71 -19.59 -5.95
N PHE A 577 17.74 -18.90 -6.58
CA PHE A 577 16.96 -19.43 -7.70
C PHE A 577 17.59 -19.17 -9.07
N ASP A 578 18.45 -18.15 -9.19
CA ASP A 578 19.11 -17.73 -10.45
C ASP A 578 20.04 -18.81 -11.05
N GLY A 579 20.47 -19.78 -10.24
CA GLY A 579 21.29 -20.93 -10.67
C GLY A 579 20.62 -22.31 -10.53
N TYR A 580 19.36 -22.37 -10.08
CA TYR A 580 18.74 -23.61 -9.63
C TYR A 580 18.14 -24.40 -10.81
N LYS A 581 18.71 -25.57 -11.14
CA LYS A 581 18.29 -26.40 -12.29
C LYS A 581 17.58 -27.72 -11.92
N SER A 582 17.41 -28.05 -10.65
CA SER A 582 16.93 -29.38 -10.23
C SER A 582 15.90 -29.33 -9.10
N PHE A 583 14.88 -30.19 -9.17
CA PHE A 583 13.78 -30.29 -8.21
C PHE A 583 14.11 -31.16 -6.99
N PRO A 584 14.18 -30.60 -5.77
CA PRO A 584 14.12 -31.42 -4.57
C PRO A 584 12.67 -31.82 -4.29
N LYS A 585 12.34 -33.10 -4.53
CA LYS A 585 11.13 -33.71 -3.95
C LYS A 585 11.37 -33.93 -2.46
N SER A 586 10.86 -33.07 -1.57
CA SER A 586 10.44 -33.42 -0.17
C SER A 586 10.10 -32.26 0.80
N PHE A 587 9.40 -31.19 0.39
CA PHE A 587 8.73 -30.28 1.37
C PHE A 587 7.20 -30.25 1.27
N ILE A 588 6.63 -30.92 0.27
CA ILE A 588 5.18 -30.88 0.01
C ILE A 588 4.38 -31.49 1.18
N SER A 589 4.92 -32.48 1.90
CA SER A 589 4.22 -33.13 3.01
C SER A 589 4.05 -32.25 4.26
N SER A 590 4.89 -31.23 4.46
CA SER A 590 4.78 -30.30 5.61
C SER A 590 3.93 -29.06 5.32
N LEU A 591 3.68 -28.74 4.04
CA LEU A 591 2.74 -27.70 3.64
C LEU A 591 1.32 -28.29 3.69
N SER A 592 0.68 -28.25 4.86
CA SER A 592 -0.71 -28.70 5.00
C SER A 592 -1.64 -27.75 4.24
N VAL A 593 -2.36 -28.28 3.25
CA VAL A 593 -3.55 -27.61 2.68
C VAL A 593 -4.53 -27.39 3.83
N ILE A 594 -5.00 -26.15 4.02
CA ILE A 594 -5.95 -25.81 5.08
C ILE A 594 -7.40 -25.81 4.61
N SER A 595 -7.62 -25.81 3.29
CA SER A 595 -8.92 -26.03 2.66
C SER A 595 -8.82 -26.49 1.21
#